data_AF-A0A6P6WZS7-F1
#
_entry.id   AF-A0A6P6WZS7-F1
#
_cell.length_a   1.000
_cell.length_b   1.000
_cell.length_c   1.000
_cell.angle_alpha   90.00
_cell.angle_beta   90.00
_cell.angle_gamma   90.00
#
_symmetry.space_group_name_H-M   'P 1'
#
loop_
_entity.id
_entity.type
_entity.pdbx_description
1 polymer ?
#
loop_
_entity_poly.entity_id
_entity_poly.type
_entity_poly.pdbx_seq_one_letter_code
_entity_poly.pdbx_strand_id
1 'polypeptide(L)'
;MGIITVSDEFTSVIPRERIFKSLIFDADNLVPKLLPQIIKSIDIAEGDGGAGTIKQMNFAEEGVSKITKKARSISLKKTKAWFRNHAFPLV
;
A
#
# COMPACT_ATOMS: atom_id res chain seq x y z
N MET A 1 -19.07 4.06 15.27
CA MET A 1 -17.91 4.13 14.35
C MET A 1 -18.37 3.70 12.98
N GLY A 2 -17.95 4.37 11.91
CA GLY A 2 -18.32 4.01 10.54
C GLY A 2 -17.34 3.01 9.92
N ILE A 3 -17.85 2.03 9.18
CA ILE A 3 -17.06 1.07 8.41
C ILE A 3 -17.10 1.52 6.95
N ILE A 4 -15.94 1.61 6.31
CA ILE A 4 -15.82 1.89 4.88
C ILE A 4 -15.30 0.62 4.21
N THR A 5 -16.10 0.03 3.32
CA THR A 5 -15.73 -1.15 2.53
C THR A 5 -15.41 -0.71 1.11
N VAL A 6 -14.26 -1.13 0.58
CA VAL A 6 -13.84 -0.88 -0.80
C VAL A 6 -13.57 -2.23 -1.45
N SER A 7 -14.09 -2.43 -2.68
CA SER A 7 -13.89 -3.63 -3.48
C SER A 7 -13.30 -3.25 -4.83
N ASP A 8 -12.12 -3.78 -5.14
CA ASP A 8 -11.46 -3.62 -6.43
C ASP A 8 -11.24 -4.98 -7.07
N GLU A 9 -11.37 -5.05 -8.40
CA GLU A 9 -11.16 -6.26 -9.19
C GLU A 9 -10.05 -6.03 -10.22
N PHE A 10 -9.13 -6.99 -10.34
CA PHE A 10 -8.01 -6.94 -11.27
C PHE A 10 -7.89 -8.27 -12.02
N THR A 11 -7.82 -8.23 -13.35
CA THR A 11 -7.61 -9.40 -14.19
C THR A 11 -6.12 -9.64 -14.44
N SER A 12 -5.67 -10.88 -14.27
CA SER A 12 -4.29 -11.29 -14.58
C SER A 12 -4.28 -12.52 -15.48
N VAL A 13 -3.29 -12.61 -16.35
CA VAL A 13 -3.06 -13.76 -17.24
C VAL A 13 -2.49 -14.96 -16.47
N ILE A 14 -1.95 -14.73 -15.27
CA ILE A 14 -1.32 -15.76 -14.44
C ILE A 14 -2.41 -16.59 -13.73
N PRO A 15 -2.26 -17.93 -13.66
CA PRO A 15 -3.20 -18.79 -12.93
C PRO A 15 -3.37 -18.38 -11.47
N ARG A 16 -4.61 -18.50 -10.97
CA ARG A 16 -4.98 -18.09 -9.60
C ARG A 16 -4.11 -18.70 -8.51
N GLU A 17 -3.78 -19.99 -8.61
CA GLU A 17 -2.95 -20.70 -7.62
C GLU A 17 -1.57 -20.07 -7.48
N ARG A 18 -0.95 -19.69 -8.61
CA ARG A 18 0.38 -19.08 -8.61
C ARG A 18 0.36 -17.69 -7.99
N ILE A 19 -0.65 -16.89 -8.32
CA ILE A 19 -0.83 -15.54 -7.76
C ILE A 19 -1.06 -15.63 -6.25
N PHE A 20 -1.97 -16.51 -5.83
CA PHE A 20 -2.30 -16.67 -4.41
C PHE A 20 -1.07 -17.12 -3.61
N LYS A 21 -0.34 -18.11 -4.14
CA LYS A 21 0.91 -18.56 -3.53
C LYS A 21 1.94 -17.43 -3.44
N SER A 22 2.16 -16.69 -4.53
CA SER A 22 3.17 -15.64 -4.57
C SER A 22 2.84 -14.41 -3.71
N LEU A 23 1.57 -14.03 -3.63
CA LEU A 23 1.14 -12.79 -2.97
C LEU A 23 0.73 -12.99 -1.51
N ILE A 24 0.37 -14.20 -1.09
CA ILE A 24 -0.08 -14.45 0.29
C ILE A 24 0.97 -15.24 1.07
N PHE A 25 1.46 -16.35 0.52
CA PHE A 25 2.39 -17.24 1.22
C PHE A 25 3.85 -16.80 1.02
N ASP A 26 4.27 -16.58 -0.21
CA ASP A 26 5.67 -16.27 -0.55
C ASP A 26 5.97 -14.75 -0.62
N ALA A 27 5.00 -13.90 -0.24
CA ALA A 27 5.13 -12.46 -0.36
C ALA A 27 6.29 -11.89 0.45
N ASP A 28 6.59 -12.47 1.61
CA ASP A 28 7.65 -12.00 2.50
C ASP A 28 9.03 -12.07 1.83
N ASN A 29 9.20 -13.03 0.92
CA ASN A 29 10.41 -13.21 0.13
C ASN A 29 10.36 -12.48 -1.21
N LEU A 30 9.19 -12.43 -1.86
CA LEU A 30 9.05 -11.88 -3.20
C LEU A 30 8.93 -10.35 -3.20
N VAL A 31 8.18 -9.78 -2.28
CA VAL A 31 7.91 -8.33 -2.23
C VAL A 31 9.19 -7.52 -2.02
N PRO A 32 10.10 -7.87 -1.09
CA PRO A 32 11.37 -7.16 -0.94
C PRO A 32 12.28 -7.29 -2.18
N LYS A 33 12.21 -8.41 -2.91
CA LYS A 33 12.99 -8.61 -4.14
C LYS A 33 12.43 -7.83 -5.32
N LEU A 34 11.10 -7.70 -5.41
CA LEU A 34 10.44 -6.96 -6.47
C LEU A 34 10.53 -5.44 -6.24
N LEU A 35 10.48 -5.00 -4.99
CA LEU A 35 10.47 -3.59 -4.60
C LEU A 35 11.52 -3.28 -3.52
N PRO A 36 12.82 -3.55 -3.77
CA PRO A 36 13.88 -3.40 -2.77
C PRO A 36 14.06 -1.94 -2.33
N GLN A 37 13.73 -1.00 -3.20
CA GLN A 37 13.73 0.43 -2.91
C GLN A 37 12.62 0.91 -1.96
N ILE A 38 11.61 0.07 -1.69
CA ILE A 38 10.45 0.42 -0.86
C ILE A 38 10.42 -0.44 0.40
N ILE A 39 10.57 -1.75 0.25
CA ILE A 39 10.47 -2.71 1.35
C ILE A 39 11.83 -3.41 1.49
N LYS A 40 12.43 -3.30 2.67
CA LYS A 40 13.74 -3.85 2.99
C LYS A 40 13.62 -5.30 3.46
N SER A 41 12.67 -5.58 4.35
CA SER A 41 12.38 -6.93 4.82
C SER A 41 10.93 -7.03 5.29
N ILE A 42 10.45 -8.27 5.36
CA ILE A 42 9.18 -8.61 5.99
C ILE A 42 9.49 -9.76 6.93
N ASP A 43 9.29 -9.53 8.23
CA ASP A 43 9.67 -10.46 9.28
C ASP A 43 8.41 -10.90 10.03
N ILE A 44 8.35 -12.16 10.45
CA ILE A 44 7.25 -12.67 11.27
C ILE A 44 7.52 -12.25 12.72
N ALA A 45 6.66 -11.40 13.27
CA ALA A 45 6.78 -10.94 14.65
C ALA A 45 6.17 -11.96 15.63
N GLU A 46 5.05 -12.58 15.26
CA GLU A 46 4.37 -13.62 16.03
C GLU A 46 3.63 -14.60 15.12
N GLY A 47 3.64 -15.88 15.47
CA GLY A 47 2.95 -16.95 14.75
C GLY A 47 3.87 -17.83 13.90
N ASP A 48 3.25 -18.72 13.13
CA ASP A 48 3.90 -19.78 12.35
C ASP A 48 3.77 -19.60 10.82
N GLY A 49 3.19 -18.47 10.39
CA GLY A 49 2.85 -18.22 8.98
C GLY A 49 1.43 -18.62 8.59
N GLY A 50 0.65 -19.22 9.51
CA GLY A 50 -0.76 -19.54 9.35
C GLY A 50 -1.71 -18.41 9.73
N ALA A 51 -3.00 -18.75 9.88
CA ALA A 51 -4.03 -17.79 10.28
C ALA A 51 -3.72 -17.21 11.67
N GLY A 52 -3.80 -15.88 11.80
CA GLY A 52 -3.46 -15.17 13.03
C GLY A 52 -1.99 -14.75 13.16
N THR A 53 -1.15 -15.05 12.17
CA THR A 53 0.25 -14.59 12.14
C THR A 53 0.33 -13.07 12.01
N ILE A 54 1.20 -12.45 12.80
CA ILE A 54 1.53 -11.03 12.74
C ILE A 54 2.85 -10.85 11.99
N LYS A 55 2.80 -10.14 10.86
CA LYS A 55 3.97 -9.81 10.04
C LYS A 55 4.34 -8.34 10.18
N GLN A 56 5.62 -8.07 10.43
CA GLN A 56 6.19 -6.73 10.46
C GLN A 56 6.86 -6.42 9.12
N MET A 57 6.41 -5.35 8.45
CA MET A 57 7.04 -4.86 7.23
C MET A 57 8.01 -3.72 7.53
N ASN A 58 9.28 -3.90 7.18
CA ASN A 58 10.31 -2.89 7.34
C ASN A 58 10.54 -2.13 6.02
N PHE A 59 10.18 -0.85 6.00
CA PHE A 59 10.35 0.00 4.82
C PHE A 59 11.78 0.54 4.71
N ALA A 60 12.27 0.70 3.47
CA ALA A 60 13.51 1.40 3.20
C ALA A 60 13.31 2.93 3.33
N GLU A 61 14.32 3.66 3.83
CA GLU A 61 14.25 5.12 4.02
C GLU A 61 13.82 5.86 2.75
N GLU A 62 14.33 5.44 1.59
CA GLU A 62 13.97 6.02 0.30
C GLU A 62 12.50 5.75 -0.08
N GLY A 63 11.96 4.60 0.28
CA GLY A 63 10.58 4.19 0.06
C GLY A 63 9.59 5.07 0.81
N VAL A 64 9.87 5.32 2.09
CA VAL A 64 9.07 6.21 2.95
C VAL A 64 9.06 7.63 2.36
N SER A 65 10.21 8.12 1.88
CA SER A 65 10.29 9.45 1.26
C SER A 65 9.48 9.60 -0.03
N LYS A 66 9.39 8.54 -0.85
CA LYS A 66 8.60 8.54 -2.11
C LYS A 66 7.10 8.47 -1.83
N ILE A 67 6.68 7.61 -0.89
CA ILE A 67 5.28 7.46 -0.49
C ILE A 67 4.76 8.76 0.16
N THR A 68 5.52 9.33 1.09
CA THR A 68 5.14 10.59 1.77
C THR A 68 5.05 11.77 0.80
N LYS A 69 5.99 11.91 -0.15
CA LYS A 69 5.91 12.94 -1.20
C LYS A 69 4.67 12.77 -2.09
N LYS A 70 4.37 11.55 -2.51
CA LYS A 70 3.19 11.27 -3.35
C LYS A 70 1.90 11.57 -2.61
N ALA A 71 1.75 11.10 -1.37
CA ALA A 71 0.61 11.38 -0.51
C ALA A 71 0.41 12.89 -0.27
N ARG A 72 1.51 13.61 0.03
CA ARG A 72 1.48 15.08 0.20
C ARG A 72 1.04 15.80 -1.07
N SER A 73 1.51 15.36 -2.25
CA SER A 73 1.10 15.96 -3.52
C SER A 73 -0.38 15.75 -3.83
N ILE A 74 -0.93 14.58 -3.51
CA ILE A 74 -2.36 14.27 -3.70
C ILE A 74 -3.20 15.12 -2.75
N SER A 75 -2.78 15.22 -1.49
CA SER A 75 -3.43 16.09 -0.50
C SER A 75 -3.42 17.56 -0.96
N LEU A 76 -2.28 18.08 -1.40
CA LEU A 76 -2.16 19.45 -1.92
C LEU A 76 -3.01 19.69 -3.18
N LYS A 77 -3.09 18.71 -4.09
CA LYS A 77 -3.97 18.82 -5.27
C LYS A 77 -5.44 18.81 -4.86
N LYS A 78 -5.83 17.97 -3.91
CA LYS A 78 -7.20 17.86 -3.40
C LYS A 78 -7.61 19.13 -2.64
N THR A 79 -6.75 19.67 -1.78
CA THR A 79 -7.00 20.92 -1.06
C THR A 79 -7.04 22.11 -2.02
N LYS A 80 -6.10 22.22 -2.97
CA LYS A 80 -6.10 23.30 -3.97
C LYS A 80 -7.30 23.22 -4.92
N ALA A 81 -7.78 22.02 -5.25
CA ALA A 81 -9.03 21.82 -5.99
C ALA A 81 -10.26 22.17 -5.16
N TRP A 82 -10.25 21.84 -3.87
CA TRP A 82 -11.30 22.22 -2.93
C TRP A 82 -11.42 23.75 -2.82
N PHE A 83 -10.30 24.46 -2.59
CA PHE A 83 -10.28 25.93 -2.56
C PHE A 83 -10.73 26.53 -3.90
N ARG A 84 -10.29 26.00 -5.03
CA ARG A 84 -10.71 26.51 -6.34
C ARG A 84 -12.21 26.34 -6.64
N ASN A 85 -12.85 25.32 -6.06
CA ASN A 85 -14.27 25.03 -6.31
C ASN A 85 -15.19 25.53 -5.18
N HIS A 86 -14.67 25.83 -4.00
CA HIS A 86 -15.44 26.23 -2.81
C HIS A 86 -15.03 27.58 -2.20
N ALA A 87 -13.92 28.20 -2.63
CA ALA A 87 -13.69 29.60 -2.33
C ALA A 87 -14.62 30.43 -3.22
N PHE A 88 -15.67 30.97 -2.60
CA PHE A 88 -16.60 31.90 -3.22
C PHE A 88 -15.87 33.15 -3.73
N PRO A 89 -16.38 33.78 -4.81
CA PRO A 89 -15.83 35.03 -5.34
C PRO A 89 -15.88 36.10 -4.26
N LEU A 90 -14.74 36.72 -4.00
CA LEU A 90 -14.69 37.95 -3.23
C LEU A 90 -15.47 39.01 -4.02
N VAL A 91 -16.59 39.46 -3.47
CA VAL A 91 -17.20 40.77 -3.77
C VAL A 91 -16.21 41.86 -3.39
#